data_AF-A0A7C7IE93-F1
#
_entry.id   AF-A0A7C7IE93-F1
#
_cell.length_a   1.000
_cell.length_b   1.000
_cell.length_c   1.000
_cell.angle_alpha   90.00
_cell.angle_beta   90.00
_cell.angle_gamma   90.00
#
_symmetry.space_group_name_H-M   'P 1'
#
loop_
_entity.id
_entity.type
_entity.pdbx_description
1 polymer ?
#
loop_
_entity_poly.entity_id
_entity_poly.type
_entity_poly.pdbx_seq_one_letter_code
_entity_poly.pdbx_strand_id
1 'polypeptide(L)'
;MKLSSKSKSLRTIRSFVRRSGRITVAQKKAWDKYWAVYGINPEAGPLDLSTLFQNNNQRFVLEIGFGNGENLVDCAKKDPNSNFTGIEVYPSGIGQCLINANKYDLKNLRLLCNDAVDVLHKQIANESFDVINIFFPDPWPKKRHHKRRLISEDFIVLIKSKL
;
A
#
# COMPACT_ATOMS: atom_id res chain seq x y z
N MET A 1 -10.62 -32.09 31.60
CA MET A 1 -9.66 -32.32 30.48
C MET A 1 -10.44 -32.10 29.19
N LYS A 2 -10.09 -31.25 28.22
CA LYS A 2 -8.82 -30.64 27.80
C LYS A 2 -8.98 -29.14 27.57
N LEU A 3 -7.91 -28.40 27.85
CA LEU A 3 -7.75 -26.97 27.64
C LEU A 3 -7.81 -26.64 26.14
N SER A 4 -8.69 -25.73 25.73
CA SER A 4 -8.61 -25.07 24.41
C SER A 4 -7.57 -23.96 24.51
N SER A 5 -6.38 -24.22 23.97
CA SER A 5 -5.30 -23.25 23.83
C SER A 5 -5.69 -22.21 22.78
N LYS A 6 -6.27 -21.09 23.22
CA LYS A 6 -6.32 -19.87 22.40
C LYS A 6 -4.88 -19.47 22.06
N SER A 7 -4.46 -19.75 20.83
CA SER A 7 -3.29 -19.15 20.21
C SER A 7 -3.44 -17.62 20.31
N LYS A 8 -2.73 -17.02 21.27
CA LYS A 8 -2.58 -15.56 21.34
C LYS A 8 -1.66 -15.19 20.18
N SER A 9 -2.22 -14.79 19.04
CA SER A 9 -1.42 -14.13 18.01
C SER A 9 -0.77 -12.90 18.67
N LEU A 10 0.55 -12.90 18.79
CA LEU A 10 1.28 -11.77 19.34
C LEU A 10 0.95 -10.55 18.48
N ARG A 11 0.32 -9.52 19.07
CA ARG A 11 0.06 -8.27 18.35
C ARG A 11 1.41 -7.65 18.01
N THR A 12 1.80 -7.68 16.74
CA THR A 12 2.97 -6.98 16.23
C THR A 12 2.83 -5.48 16.43
N ILE A 13 3.95 -4.82 16.75
CA ILE A 13 4.00 -3.37 16.88
C ILE A 13 3.81 -2.79 15.47
N ARG A 14 2.78 -1.97 15.30
CA ARG A 14 2.47 -1.33 14.01
C ARG A 14 3.22 0.00 13.88
N SER A 15 3.59 0.32 12.63
CA SER A 15 4.24 1.57 12.31
C SER A 15 3.29 2.77 12.20
N PHE A 16 1.98 2.50 12.11
CA PHE A 16 0.92 3.49 11.96
C PHE A 16 -0.07 3.47 13.13
N VAL A 17 -0.83 4.55 13.28
CA VAL A 17 -1.97 4.63 14.22
C VAL A 17 -3.28 4.61 13.47
N ARG A 18 -4.11 3.58 13.66
CA ARG A 18 -5.51 3.68 13.22
C ARG A 18 -6.26 4.71 14.06
N ARG A 19 -6.20 5.99 13.69
CA ARG A 19 -7.24 6.94 14.03
C ARG A 19 -8.35 6.71 13.03
N SER A 20 -9.55 6.43 13.52
CA SER A 20 -10.75 6.31 12.69
C SER A 20 -11.04 7.68 12.07
N GLY A 21 -10.32 8.04 11.02
CA GLY A 21 -10.61 9.23 10.22
C GLY A 21 -11.98 9.06 9.57
N ARG A 22 -12.78 10.13 9.56
CA ARG A 22 -14.07 10.11 8.88
C ARG A 22 -13.83 10.04 7.38
N ILE A 23 -14.29 8.97 6.74
CA ILE A 23 -14.40 8.89 5.29
C ILE A 23 -15.55 9.80 4.84
N THR A 24 -15.32 10.64 3.82
CA THR A 24 -16.40 11.47 3.26
C THR A 24 -17.35 10.63 2.40
N VAL A 25 -18.56 11.13 2.16
CA VAL A 25 -19.52 10.43 1.28
C VAL A 25 -18.94 10.24 -0.13
N ALA A 26 -18.21 11.22 -0.65
CA ALA A 26 -17.58 11.14 -1.96
C ALA A 26 -16.49 10.06 -2.01
N GLN A 27 -15.63 9.99 -0.99
CA GLN A 27 -14.57 8.97 -0.87
C GLN A 27 -15.16 7.56 -0.76
N LYS A 28 -16.23 7.40 0.01
CA LYS A 28 -16.93 6.11 0.12
C LYS A 28 -17.55 5.69 -1.23
N LYS A 29 -18.25 6.60 -1.91
CA LYS A 29 -18.80 6.33 -3.25
C LYS A 29 -17.72 5.97 -4.25
N ALA A 30 -16.56 6.63 -4.19
CA ALA A 30 -15.43 6.32 -5.05
C ALA A 30 -14.84 4.93 -4.75
N TRP A 31 -14.75 4.55 -3.47
CA TRP A 31 -14.40 3.19 -3.08
C TRP A 31 -15.35 2.17 -3.70
N ASP A 32 -16.64 2.31 -3.42
CA ASP A 32 -17.67 1.35 -3.86
C ASP A 32 -17.69 1.21 -5.39
N LYS A 33 -17.43 2.31 -6.12
CA LYS A 33 -17.48 2.34 -7.59
C LYS A 33 -16.19 1.93 -8.28
N TYR A 34 -15.03 2.34 -7.76
CA TYR A 34 -13.75 2.27 -8.48
C TYR A 34 -12.77 1.24 -7.90
N TRP A 35 -13.03 0.68 -6.72
CA TRP A 35 -12.18 -0.35 -6.15
C TRP A 35 -12.05 -1.58 -7.05
N ALA A 36 -13.11 -1.96 -7.78
CA ALA A 36 -13.04 -3.09 -8.71
C ALA A 36 -12.06 -2.88 -9.88
N VAL A 37 -11.70 -1.64 -10.19
CA VAL A 37 -10.78 -1.29 -11.30
C VAL A 37 -9.36 -1.07 -10.80
N TYR A 38 -9.21 -0.34 -9.69
CA TYR A 38 -7.91 0.09 -9.19
C TYR A 38 -7.42 -0.74 -8.00
N GLY A 39 -8.34 -1.30 -7.23
CA GLY A 39 -8.04 -2.02 -6.00
C GLY A 39 -7.53 -3.42 -6.27
N ILE A 40 -6.56 -3.85 -5.46
CA ILE A 40 -6.11 -5.23 -5.38
C ILE A 40 -6.71 -5.82 -4.12
N ASN A 41 -7.51 -6.87 -4.28
CA ASN A 41 -7.99 -7.64 -3.15
C ASN A 41 -6.87 -8.59 -2.69
N PRO A 42 -6.58 -8.65 -1.39
CA PRO A 42 -5.54 -9.53 -0.88
C PRO A 42 -5.91 -11.00 -1.11
N GLU A 43 -5.14 -11.71 -1.93
CA GLU A 43 -5.27 -13.15 -2.17
C GLU A 43 -4.20 -13.95 -1.40
N ALA A 44 -4.32 -15.28 -1.45
CA ALA A 44 -3.33 -16.19 -0.89
C ALA A 44 -2.14 -16.34 -1.85
N GLY A 45 -1.00 -15.76 -1.48
CA GLY A 45 0.27 -15.91 -2.19
C GLY A 45 0.75 -14.65 -2.92
N PRO A 46 1.89 -14.74 -3.63
CA PRO A 46 2.48 -13.62 -4.35
C PRO A 46 1.59 -13.14 -5.49
N LEU A 47 1.50 -11.83 -5.66
CA LEU A 47 0.87 -11.16 -6.79
C LEU A 47 1.81 -11.23 -8.00
N ASP A 48 1.25 -11.50 -9.17
CA ASP A 48 1.93 -11.30 -10.44
C ASP A 48 1.66 -9.87 -10.92
N LEU A 49 2.62 -8.96 -10.68
CA LEU A 49 2.49 -7.55 -11.04
C LEU A 49 2.29 -7.33 -12.54
N SER A 50 2.82 -8.21 -13.39
CA SER A 50 2.72 -8.06 -14.85
C SER A 50 1.27 -8.20 -15.34
N THR A 51 0.51 -9.09 -14.72
CA THR A 51 -0.89 -9.34 -15.08
C THR A 51 -1.86 -8.28 -14.55
N LEU A 52 -1.48 -7.55 -13.49
CA LEU A 52 -2.34 -6.56 -12.84
C LEU A 52 -2.72 -5.40 -13.76
N PHE A 53 -1.78 -4.95 -14.60
CA PHE A 53 -1.94 -3.72 -15.39
C PHE A 53 -2.40 -3.97 -16.83
N GLN A 54 -2.37 -5.23 -17.29
CA GLN A 54 -2.79 -5.63 -18.66
C GLN A 54 -2.09 -4.79 -19.75
N ASN A 55 -0.81 -4.49 -19.54
CA ASN A 55 0.04 -3.75 -20.48
C ASN A 55 1.43 -4.40 -20.55
N ASN A 56 2.30 -3.86 -21.41
CA ASN A 56 3.66 -4.38 -21.61
C ASN A 56 4.74 -3.57 -20.86
N ASN A 57 4.35 -2.68 -19.96
CA ASN A 57 5.29 -1.86 -19.20
C ASN A 57 6.14 -2.76 -18.29
N GLN A 58 7.45 -2.57 -18.31
CA GLN A 58 8.40 -3.39 -17.55
C GLN A 58 8.89 -2.72 -16.26
N ARG A 59 8.55 -1.45 -16.07
CA ARG A 59 9.00 -0.68 -14.90
C ARG A 59 7.89 -0.60 -13.86
N PHE A 60 8.17 -1.04 -12.64
CA PHE A 60 7.25 -1.09 -11.51
C PHE A 60 7.72 -0.19 -10.37
N VAL A 61 6.83 0.70 -9.92
CA VAL A 61 7.08 1.65 -8.84
C VAL A 61 6.09 1.39 -7.72
N LEU A 62 6.61 1.26 -6.50
CA LEU A 62 5.80 1.17 -5.28
C LEU A 62 5.85 2.49 -4.50
N GLU A 63 4.70 2.97 -4.02
CA GLU A 63 4.63 4.03 -3.00
C GLU A 63 3.98 3.50 -1.72
N ILE A 64 4.72 3.53 -0.60
CA ILE A 64 4.25 3.08 0.71
C ILE A 64 3.78 4.28 1.53
N GLY A 65 2.53 4.22 2.00
CA GLY A 65 1.92 5.31 2.78
C GLY A 65 1.63 6.53 1.92
N PHE A 66 1.02 6.31 0.74
CA PHE A 66 0.77 7.37 -0.25
C PHE A 66 -0.20 8.47 0.23
N GLY A 67 -0.83 8.31 1.40
CA GLY A 67 -1.73 9.32 1.96
C GLY A 67 -2.96 9.55 1.08
N ASN A 68 -3.14 10.76 0.57
CA ASN A 68 -4.26 11.11 -0.33
C ASN A 68 -4.02 10.70 -1.79
N GLY A 69 -2.82 10.20 -2.13
CA GLY A 69 -2.44 9.75 -3.46
C GLY A 69 -2.10 10.86 -4.44
N GLU A 70 -1.90 12.11 -4.00
CA GLU A 70 -1.59 13.24 -4.88
C GLU A 70 -0.32 13.01 -5.70
N ASN A 71 0.79 12.66 -5.03
CA ASN A 71 2.06 12.34 -5.68
C ASN A 71 1.94 11.11 -6.59
N LEU A 72 1.38 10.02 -6.05
CA LEU A 72 1.22 8.76 -6.76
C LEU A 72 0.46 8.93 -8.08
N VAL A 73 -0.67 9.66 -8.05
CA VAL A 73 -1.48 9.95 -9.23
C VAL A 73 -0.75 10.84 -10.22
N ASP A 74 -0.06 11.88 -9.74
CA ASP A 74 0.69 12.80 -10.61
C ASP A 74 1.85 12.09 -11.33
N CYS A 75 2.59 11.24 -10.62
CA CYS A 75 3.63 10.39 -11.21
C CYS A 75 3.06 9.43 -12.26
N ALA A 76 1.99 8.69 -11.92
CA ALA A 76 1.36 7.76 -12.85
C ALA A 76 0.82 8.44 -14.11
N LYS A 77 0.30 9.67 -13.99
CA LYS A 77 -0.13 10.49 -15.11
C LYS A 77 1.02 10.95 -16.00
N LYS A 78 2.14 11.36 -15.39
CA LYS A 78 3.30 11.91 -16.11
C LYS A 78 4.15 10.82 -16.77
N ASP A 79 4.12 9.61 -16.24
CA ASP A 79 4.87 8.47 -16.76
C ASP A 79 3.95 7.27 -17.08
N PRO A 80 3.23 7.30 -18.22
CA PRO A 80 2.35 6.20 -18.63
C PRO A 80 3.09 4.90 -18.97
N ASN A 81 4.42 4.94 -19.11
CA ASN A 81 5.25 3.78 -19.44
C ASN A 81 5.74 3.00 -18.21
N SER A 82 5.51 3.51 -17.00
CA SER A 82 5.72 2.79 -15.75
C SER A 82 4.39 2.38 -15.12
N ASN A 83 4.41 1.28 -14.38
CA ASN A 83 3.31 0.77 -13.57
C ASN A 83 3.50 1.20 -12.12
N PHE A 84 2.44 1.71 -11.50
CA PHE A 84 2.46 2.26 -10.15
C PHE A 84 1.56 1.44 -9.22
N THR A 85 2.09 1.05 -8.08
CA THR A 85 1.37 0.40 -6.99
C THR A 85 1.43 1.28 -5.75
N GLY A 86 0.28 1.55 -5.14
CA GLY A 86 0.20 2.26 -3.86
C GLY A 86 -0.24 1.35 -2.73
N ILE A 87 0.43 1.40 -1.57
CA ILE A 87 -0.05 0.78 -0.33
C ILE A 87 -0.44 1.85 0.67
N GLU A 88 -1.66 1.79 1.18
CA GLU A 88 -2.16 2.68 2.23
C GLU A 88 -3.08 1.91 3.19
N VAL A 89 -3.12 2.31 4.45
CA VAL A 89 -3.95 1.72 5.50
C VAL A 89 -5.21 2.53 5.80
N TYR A 90 -5.26 3.81 5.41
CA TYR A 90 -6.38 4.72 5.68
C TYR A 90 -7.37 4.80 4.51
N PRO A 91 -8.63 4.34 4.69
CA PRO A 91 -9.64 4.36 3.63
C PRO A 91 -9.97 5.75 3.07
N SER A 92 -9.85 6.81 3.87
CA SER A 92 -10.07 8.19 3.39
C SER A 92 -9.05 8.61 2.34
N GLY A 93 -7.78 8.25 2.55
CA GLY A 93 -6.69 8.55 1.62
C GLY A 93 -6.84 7.77 0.31
N ILE A 94 -7.15 6.49 0.42
CA ILE A 94 -7.44 5.61 -0.71
C ILE A 94 -8.64 6.12 -1.50
N GLY A 95 -9.75 6.47 -0.82
CA GLY A 95 -10.93 7.02 -1.48
C GLY A 95 -10.64 8.30 -2.26
N GLN A 96 -9.75 9.17 -1.74
CA GLN A 96 -9.30 10.36 -2.46
C GLN A 96 -8.44 10.00 -3.67
N CYS A 97 -7.53 9.04 -3.53
CA CYS A 97 -6.69 8.54 -4.61
C CYS A 97 -7.56 7.95 -5.74
N LEU A 98 -8.58 7.15 -5.42
CA LEU A 98 -9.52 6.58 -6.39
C LEU A 98 -10.29 7.65 -7.19
N ILE A 99 -10.73 8.72 -6.52
CA ILE A 99 -11.39 9.86 -7.21
C ILE A 99 -10.44 10.44 -8.27
N ASN A 100 -9.19 10.68 -7.89
CA ASN A 100 -8.21 11.31 -8.77
C ASN A 100 -7.74 10.35 -9.88
N ALA A 101 -7.50 9.09 -9.56
CA ALA A 101 -7.11 8.06 -10.53
C ALA A 101 -8.18 7.89 -11.61
N ASN A 102 -9.45 7.82 -11.22
CA ASN A 102 -10.56 7.75 -12.17
C ASN A 102 -10.75 9.06 -12.94
N LYS A 103 -10.58 10.23 -12.31
CA LYS A 103 -10.66 11.54 -12.98
C LYS A 103 -9.70 11.64 -14.17
N TYR A 104 -8.51 11.05 -14.05
CA TYR A 104 -7.48 11.04 -15.10
C TYR A 104 -7.43 9.74 -15.90
N ASP A 105 -8.39 8.84 -15.71
CA ASP A 105 -8.49 7.52 -16.36
C ASP A 105 -7.19 6.71 -16.36
N LEU A 106 -6.48 6.70 -15.22
CA LEU A 106 -5.19 6.02 -15.12
C LEU A 106 -5.36 4.51 -15.32
N LYS A 107 -4.57 3.91 -16.20
CA LYS A 107 -4.56 2.45 -16.43
C LYS A 107 -3.38 1.76 -15.77
N ASN A 108 -2.31 2.51 -15.56
CA ASN A 108 -1.04 2.10 -14.97
C ASN A 108 -0.96 2.29 -13.44
N LEU A 109 -2.09 2.33 -12.74
CA LEU A 109 -2.14 2.51 -11.28
C LEU A 109 -3.00 1.42 -10.61
N ARG A 110 -2.46 0.81 -9.54
CA ARG A 110 -3.18 -0.13 -8.67
C ARG A 110 -2.93 0.17 -7.18
N LEU A 111 -3.90 -0.16 -6.33
CA LEU A 111 -3.92 0.22 -4.91
C LEU A 111 -4.19 -0.98 -4.00
N LEU A 112 -3.47 -1.04 -2.89
CA LEU A 112 -3.64 -2.02 -1.82
C LEU A 112 -4.04 -1.31 -0.53
N CYS A 113 -5.04 -1.87 0.16
CA CYS A 113 -5.52 -1.37 1.44
C CYS A 113 -5.07 -2.28 2.60
N ASN A 114 -3.80 -2.24 2.98
CA ASN A 114 -3.29 -3.07 4.06
C ASN A 114 -1.98 -2.52 4.66
N ASP A 115 -1.53 -3.13 5.77
CA ASP A 115 -0.19 -2.88 6.31
C ASP A 115 0.88 -3.25 5.26
N ALA A 116 1.78 -2.31 4.97
CA ALA A 116 2.80 -2.49 3.94
C ALA A 116 3.79 -3.61 4.26
N VAL A 117 4.16 -3.80 5.54
CA VAL A 117 5.04 -4.89 5.96
C VAL A 117 4.36 -6.24 5.70
N ASP A 118 3.07 -6.35 6.05
CA ASP A 118 2.28 -7.55 5.77
C ASP A 118 2.18 -7.85 4.26
N VAL A 119 1.92 -6.83 3.43
CA VAL A 119 1.84 -6.96 1.97
C VAL A 119 3.17 -7.42 1.40
N LEU A 120 4.27 -6.75 1.76
CA LEU A 120 5.61 -7.07 1.24
C LEU A 120 6.05 -8.49 1.59
N HIS A 121 5.70 -8.98 2.79
CA HIS A 121 6.02 -10.35 3.17
C HIS A 121 5.17 -11.41 2.47
N LYS A 122 3.87 -11.14 2.27
CA LYS A 122 2.91 -12.19 1.89
C LYS A 122 2.55 -12.18 0.41
N GLN A 123 2.62 -11.02 -0.23
CA GLN A 123 2.02 -10.77 -1.54
C GLN A 123 3.00 -10.24 -2.57
N ILE A 124 4.19 -9.79 -2.17
CA ILE A 124 5.17 -9.28 -3.13
C ILE A 124 6.32 -10.29 -3.20
N ALA A 125 6.59 -10.79 -4.40
CA ALA A 125 7.76 -11.61 -4.66
C ALA A 125 9.05 -10.79 -4.47
N ASN A 126 10.20 -11.45 -4.50
CA ASN A 126 11.46 -10.69 -4.51
C ASN A 126 11.66 -10.05 -5.89
N GLU A 127 12.50 -9.01 -5.96
CA GLU A 127 12.90 -8.38 -7.24
C GLU A 127 11.68 -7.95 -8.09
N SER A 128 10.64 -7.41 -7.43
CA SER A 128 9.35 -7.09 -8.09
C SER A 128 9.19 -5.62 -8.45
N PHE A 129 9.98 -4.72 -7.85
CA PHE A 129 9.86 -3.28 -8.04
C PHE A 129 11.21 -2.65 -8.38
N ASP A 130 11.25 -1.76 -9.37
CA ASP A 130 12.46 -0.99 -9.68
C ASP A 130 12.68 0.17 -8.71
N VAL A 131 11.58 0.71 -8.17
CA VAL A 131 11.61 1.86 -7.26
C VAL A 131 10.61 1.67 -6.14
N ILE A 132 11.05 1.96 -4.92
CA ILE A 132 10.19 2.01 -3.74
C ILE A 132 10.30 3.40 -3.11
N ASN A 133 9.18 4.12 -3.10
CA ASN A 133 9.03 5.45 -2.53
C ASN A 133 8.39 5.39 -1.15
N ILE A 134 8.96 6.12 -0.21
CA ILE A 134 8.42 6.30 1.15
C ILE A 134 8.55 7.77 1.51
N PHE A 135 7.46 8.50 1.42
CA PHE A 135 7.45 9.94 1.69
C PHE A 135 6.83 10.21 3.06
N PHE A 136 7.54 10.99 3.88
CA PHE A 136 7.06 11.49 5.17
C PHE A 136 6.45 10.41 6.09
N PRO A 137 7.12 9.25 6.32
CA PRO A 137 6.60 8.24 7.25
C PRO A 137 6.49 8.81 8.67
N ASP A 138 5.56 8.26 9.46
CA ASP A 138 5.32 8.72 10.84
C ASP A 138 6.65 8.81 11.64
N PRO A 139 7.06 10.01 12.10
CA PRO A 139 8.43 10.23 12.59
C PRO A 139 8.67 9.64 13.99
N TRP A 140 7.61 9.45 14.77
CA TRP A 140 7.65 8.91 16.14
C TRP A 140 8.80 9.49 17.00
N PRO A 141 8.73 10.78 17.39
CA PRO A 141 9.87 11.48 18.01
C PRO A 141 10.18 11.01 19.45
N LYS A 142 9.21 10.43 20.16
CA LYS A 142 9.41 9.98 21.54
C LYS A 142 10.20 8.67 21.56
N LYS A 143 11.25 8.56 22.39
CA LYS A 143 12.10 7.35 22.53
C LYS A 143 11.30 6.05 22.69
N ARG A 144 10.26 6.08 23.52
CA ARG A 144 9.33 4.94 23.74
C ARG A 144 8.55 4.49 22.49
N HIS A 145 8.52 5.29 21.42
CA HIS A 145 7.83 5.00 20.17
C HIS A 145 8.78 4.61 19.03
N HIS A 146 10.10 4.54 19.25
CA HIS A 146 11.05 4.23 18.17
C HIS A 146 10.74 2.91 17.45
N LYS A 147 10.25 1.90 18.18
CA LYS A 147 9.81 0.60 17.61
C LYS A 147 8.61 0.71 16.64
N ARG A 148 7.98 1.88 16.54
CA ARG A 148 6.89 2.17 15.60
C ARG A 148 7.37 2.89 14.35
N ARG A 149 8.66 3.23 14.23
CA ARG A 149 9.16 3.78 12.96
C ARG A 149 9.10 2.68 11.92
N LEU A 150 8.53 3.00 10.77
CA LEU A 150 8.54 2.11 9.62
C LEU A 150 9.99 1.84 9.19
N ILE A 151 10.80 2.90 9.14
CA ILE A 151 12.22 2.80 8.82
C ILE A 151 12.97 2.19 10.01
N SER A 152 13.30 0.91 9.88
CA SER A 152 14.14 0.10 10.76
C SER A 152 15.08 -0.75 9.92
N GLU A 153 16.13 -1.32 10.53
CA GLU A 153 17.06 -2.21 9.83
C GLU A 153 16.34 -3.40 9.16
N ASP A 154 15.47 -4.10 9.89
CA ASP A 154 14.67 -5.21 9.36
C ASP A 154 13.82 -4.79 8.16
N PHE A 155 13.23 -3.59 8.22
CA PHE A 155 12.42 -3.07 7.14
C PHE A 155 13.26 -2.72 5.91
N ILE A 156 14.47 -2.17 6.09
CA ILE A 156 15.39 -1.92 4.97
C ILE A 156 15.82 -3.24 4.31
N VAL A 157 16.09 -4.29 5.09
CA VAL A 157 16.39 -5.62 4.55
C VAL A 157 15.21 -6.17 3.75
N LEU A 158 13.99 -6.02 4.28
CA LEU A 158 12.77 -6.40 3.57
C LEU A 158 12.64 -5.64 2.25
N ILE A 159 12.73 -4.31 2.26
CA ILE A 159 12.62 -3.46 1.05
C ILE A 159 13.69 -3.85 0.03
N LYS A 160 14.92 -4.08 0.46
CA LYS A 160 16.02 -4.50 -0.42
C LYS A 160 15.71 -5.81 -1.14
N SER A 161 15.00 -6.75 -0.51
CA SER A 161 14.61 -8.01 -1.17
C SER A 161 13.56 -7.83 -2.27
N LYS A 162 12.84 -6.70 -2.28
CA LYS A 162 11.74 -6.40 -3.21
C LYS A 162 12.18 -5.55 -4.40
N LEU A 163 13.33 -4.91 -4.29
CA LEU A 163 14.10 -4.32 -5.37
C LEU A 163 14.85 -5.42 -6.12
#